data_AF-A0A2D5PCB7-F1
#
_entry.id   AF-A0A2D5PCB7-F1
#
_cell.length_a   1.000
_cell.length_b   1.000
_cell.length_c   1.000
_cell.angle_alpha   90.00
_cell.angle_beta   90.00
_cell.angle_gamma   90.00
#
_symmetry.space_group_name_H-M   'P 1'
#
loop_
_entity.id
_entity.type
_entity.pdbx_description
1 polymer ?
#
loop_
_entity_poly.entity_id
_entity_poly.type
_entity_poly.pdbx_seq_one_letter_code
_entity_poly.pdbx_strand_id
1 'polypeptide(L)'
;AGVSDVNDPVWDELDRIVFGRYPHVRFGSVPVTAMHIDSGDNTDAVYHYVRTRQGRGVNVRAIKGSNDLERAITTPPKKIDLSATTKASKLGLQVWIVGVEKGKDLVSERLKLTGSGSGRMHAYKDVRYDYPDQLLGESKIPSRKHGGKKKWTKRSGARVEALDCENYAMHGARTERIHLWSPERWDQFEAGLMQTDLLSGEDEGELITEIHCERTVEAEPIDIVVGDVAETVEPKQPQPPQPQPSKPKPKTRTFKPQTSTRNQTDRPNPPPTAAGKSVADQLAELGRRMGG
;
A
#
# COMPACT_ATOMS: atom_id res chain seq x y z
N ALA A 1 21.51 6.85 20.89
CA ALA A 1 20.50 7.90 21.02
C ALA A 1 19.24 7.42 20.30
N GLY A 2 18.06 7.83 20.75
CA GLY A 2 16.81 7.43 20.10
C GLY A 2 16.38 8.49 19.09
N VAL A 3 15.74 8.07 18.00
CA VAL A 3 15.20 8.92 16.91
C VAL A 3 14.09 9.89 17.38
N SER A 4 13.84 9.96 18.69
CA SER A 4 12.90 10.87 19.33
C SER A 4 13.46 12.27 19.55
N ASP A 5 14.78 12.45 19.59
CA ASP A 5 15.41 13.77 19.67
C ASP A 5 15.49 14.41 18.29
N VAL A 6 15.11 15.69 18.20
CA VAL A 6 15.17 16.49 16.97
C VAL A 6 16.60 16.86 16.58
N ASN A 7 17.55 16.76 17.52
CA ASN A 7 18.98 17.01 17.28
C ASN A 7 19.79 15.70 17.14
N ASP A 8 19.12 14.56 17.00
CA ASP A 8 19.81 13.29 16.74
C ASP A 8 20.52 13.35 15.38
N PRO A 9 21.79 12.91 15.28
CA PRO A 9 22.57 12.96 14.03
C PRO A 9 21.92 12.21 12.87
N VAL A 10 20.97 11.30 13.13
CA VAL A 10 20.17 10.63 12.10
C VAL A 10 19.44 11.61 11.18
N TRP A 11 19.04 12.79 11.68
CA TRP A 11 18.34 13.79 10.87
C TRP A 11 19.27 14.52 9.91
N ASP A 12 20.53 14.71 10.29
CA ASP A 12 21.55 15.29 9.43
C ASP A 12 21.99 14.29 8.36
N GLU A 13 22.12 13.00 8.72
CA GLU A 13 22.35 11.92 7.75
C GLU A 13 21.18 11.79 6.77
N LEU A 14 19.94 11.94 7.26
CA LEU A 14 18.76 11.95 6.41
C LEU A 14 18.75 13.17 5.48
N ASP A 15 19.11 14.36 5.98
CA ASP A 15 19.27 15.56 5.14
C ASP A 15 20.31 15.30 4.04
N ARG A 16 21.44 14.64 4.35
CA ARG A 16 22.44 14.23 3.34
C ARG A 16 21.77 13.43 2.23
N ILE A 17 21.07 12.36 2.58
CA ILE A 17 20.43 11.45 1.61
C ILE A 17 19.33 12.15 0.79
N VAL A 18 18.50 12.96 1.43
CA VAL A 18 17.33 13.59 0.81
C VAL A 18 17.69 14.76 -0.09
N PHE A 19 18.68 15.57 0.31
CA PHE A 19 19.11 16.76 -0.44
C PHE A 19 20.37 16.51 -1.29
N GLY A 20 20.94 15.31 -1.23
CA GLY A 20 22.05 14.89 -2.08
C GLY A 20 21.63 14.62 -3.53
N ARG A 21 22.65 14.46 -4.37
CA ARG A 21 22.52 14.14 -5.79
C ARG A 21 23.07 12.75 -6.07
N TYR A 22 22.47 12.05 -7.01
CA TYR A 22 22.80 10.66 -7.33
C TYR A 22 23.40 10.57 -8.72
N PRO A 23 24.54 9.89 -8.91
CA PRO A 23 25.15 9.76 -10.22
C PRO A 23 24.19 9.05 -11.19
N HIS A 24 24.06 9.59 -12.39
CA HIS A 24 23.22 9.03 -13.43
C HIS A 24 23.98 8.90 -14.75
N VAL A 25 23.92 7.70 -15.35
CA VAL A 25 24.68 7.35 -16.56
C VAL A 25 24.48 8.30 -17.75
N ARG A 26 23.30 8.92 -17.85
CA ARG A 26 22.95 9.84 -18.95
C ARG A 26 22.97 11.32 -18.53
N PHE A 27 22.68 11.63 -17.27
CA PHE A 27 22.35 12.99 -16.83
C PHE A 27 23.42 13.58 -15.89
N GLY A 28 24.55 12.91 -15.71
CA GLY A 28 25.59 13.31 -14.76
C GLY A 28 25.16 13.00 -13.32
N SER A 29 24.27 13.81 -12.76
CA SER A 29 23.65 13.55 -11.46
C SER A 29 22.21 14.03 -11.38
N VAL A 30 21.36 13.29 -10.67
CA VAL A 30 19.94 13.59 -10.49
C VAL A 30 19.60 13.83 -9.01
N PRO A 31 18.80 14.85 -8.68
CA PRO A 31 18.36 15.09 -7.30
C PRO A 31 17.11 14.26 -6.95
N VAL A 32 16.83 14.15 -5.66
CA VAL A 32 15.51 13.69 -5.18
C VAL A 32 14.53 14.85 -5.30
N THR A 33 13.36 14.63 -5.88
CA THR A 33 12.32 15.68 -6.01
C THR A 33 11.25 15.61 -4.93
N ALA A 34 11.02 14.41 -4.37
CA ALA A 34 10.03 14.20 -3.33
C ALA A 34 10.44 13.07 -2.39
N MET A 35 10.16 13.24 -1.10
CA MET A 35 10.41 12.26 -0.06
C MET A 35 9.20 12.17 0.86
N HIS A 36 8.79 10.94 1.18
CA HIS A 36 7.66 10.68 2.06
C HIS A 36 8.17 9.94 3.31
N ILE A 37 7.95 10.52 4.49
CA ILE A 37 8.43 9.99 5.77
C ILE A 37 7.26 9.58 6.66
N ASP A 38 7.26 8.33 7.13
CA ASP A 38 6.22 7.82 8.02
C ASP A 38 6.26 8.51 9.38
N SER A 39 5.09 8.94 9.84
CA SER A 39 4.90 9.61 11.13
C SER A 39 4.23 8.72 12.17
N GLY A 40 4.17 7.40 11.91
CA GLY A 40 3.63 6.40 12.81
C GLY A 40 4.38 6.26 14.12
N ASP A 41 5.69 6.51 14.12
CA ASP A 41 6.56 6.57 15.29
C ASP A 41 7.32 7.90 15.35
N ASN A 42 7.73 8.33 16.55
CA ASN A 42 8.42 9.60 16.81
C ASN A 42 7.76 10.80 16.10
N THR A 43 6.41 10.83 16.10
CA THR A 43 5.59 11.77 15.32
C THR A 43 6.02 13.23 15.47
N ASP A 44 6.37 13.66 16.68
CA ASP A 44 6.75 15.05 16.95
C ASP A 44 8.09 15.43 16.28
N ALA A 45 9.06 14.52 16.29
CA ALA A 45 10.36 14.71 15.62
C ALA A 45 10.20 14.71 14.09
N VAL A 46 9.43 13.77 13.54
CA VAL A 46 9.11 13.72 12.11
C VAL A 46 8.42 15.01 11.66
N TYR A 47 7.43 15.50 12.41
CA TYR A 47 6.74 16.74 12.06
C TYR A 47 7.66 17.96 12.13
N HIS A 48 8.55 18.01 13.12
CA HIS A 48 9.57 19.05 13.21
C HIS A 48 10.51 19.02 12.00
N TYR A 49 11.01 17.85 11.64
CA TYR A 49 11.88 17.65 10.48
C TYR A 49 11.19 18.12 9.19
N VAL A 50 9.99 17.62 8.88
CA VAL A 50 9.28 18.00 7.66
C VAL A 50 9.02 19.50 7.60
N ARG A 51 8.61 20.13 8.71
CA ARG A 51 8.32 21.56 8.77
C ARG A 51 9.56 22.42 8.52
N THR A 52 10.68 22.08 9.14
CA THR A 52 11.92 22.87 9.05
C THR A 52 12.62 22.76 7.69
N ARG A 53 12.29 21.71 6.92
CA ARG A 53 12.88 21.45 5.60
C ARG A 53 12.00 21.88 4.41
N GLN A 54 10.85 22.50 4.68
CA GLN A 54 10.00 23.03 3.62
C GLN A 54 10.72 24.12 2.81
N GLY A 55 10.52 24.12 1.50
CA GLY A 55 11.10 25.14 0.61
C GLY A 55 12.56 24.91 0.20
N ARG A 56 13.21 23.82 0.65
CA ARG A 56 14.59 23.45 0.28
C ARG A 56 14.69 22.71 -1.07
N GLY A 57 13.76 22.93 -2.00
CA GLY A 57 13.73 22.27 -3.32
C GLY A 57 13.15 20.85 -3.35
N VAL A 58 13.26 20.07 -2.26
CA VAL A 58 12.67 18.72 -2.17
C VAL A 58 11.31 18.75 -1.48
N ASN A 59 10.31 18.09 -2.07
CA ASN A 59 8.99 17.92 -1.47
C ASN A 59 9.02 16.87 -0.35
N VAL A 60 9.49 17.26 0.83
CA VAL A 60 9.45 16.41 2.04
C VAL A 60 8.04 16.43 2.64
N ARG A 61 7.44 15.25 2.83
CA ARG A 61 6.05 15.11 3.29
C ARG A 61 5.92 14.06 4.38
N ALA A 62 5.24 14.43 5.47
CA ALA A 62 4.85 13.49 6.51
C ALA A 62 3.65 12.67 6.03
N ILE A 63 3.77 11.34 6.08
CA ILE A 63 2.70 10.41 5.72
C ILE A 63 2.14 9.70 6.95
N LYS A 64 0.91 9.21 6.80
CA LYS A 64 0.26 8.34 7.78
C LYS A 64 -0.59 7.28 7.08
N GLY A 65 -0.41 6.02 7.46
CA GLY A 65 -1.23 4.91 6.98
C GLY A 65 -2.71 5.06 7.37
N SER A 66 -3.60 4.80 6.42
CA SER A 66 -5.04 4.71 6.65
C SER A 66 -5.42 3.34 7.20
N ASN A 67 -6.30 3.33 8.22
CA ASN A 67 -6.94 2.10 8.71
C ASN A 67 -8.15 1.67 7.87
N ASP A 68 -8.60 2.51 6.94
CA ASP A 68 -9.69 2.20 6.01
C ASP A 68 -9.19 1.28 4.88
N LEU A 69 -9.79 0.10 4.80
CA LEU A 69 -9.42 -0.94 3.83
C LEU A 69 -9.73 -0.58 2.38
N GLU A 70 -10.64 0.35 2.16
CA GLU A 70 -11.11 0.77 0.83
C GLU A 70 -10.48 2.09 0.38
N ARG A 71 -9.64 2.70 1.23
CA ARG A 71 -8.93 3.94 0.94
C ARG A 71 -8.08 3.79 -0.33
N ALA A 72 -8.27 4.71 -1.28
CA ALA A 72 -7.41 4.84 -2.45
C ALA A 72 -5.95 5.07 -2.06
N ILE A 73 -5.00 4.63 -2.89
CA ILE A 73 -3.56 4.70 -2.60
C ILE A 73 -3.17 6.10 -2.14
N THR A 74 -3.55 7.13 -2.89
CA THR A 74 -3.38 8.53 -2.55
C THR A 74 -4.74 9.20 -2.52
N THR A 75 -4.95 10.11 -1.56
CA THR A 75 -6.09 11.02 -1.54
C THR A 75 -5.58 12.46 -1.56
N PRO A 76 -6.32 13.41 -2.19
CA PRO A 76 -5.97 14.82 -2.09
C PRO A 76 -5.85 15.21 -0.62
N PRO A 77 -4.75 15.87 -0.24
CA PRO A 77 -4.51 16.14 1.16
C PRO A 77 -5.50 17.20 1.62
N LYS A 78 -5.97 17.08 2.87
CA LYS A 78 -6.87 18.09 3.45
C LYS A 78 -6.11 19.40 3.61
N LYS A 79 -6.79 20.53 3.39
CA LYS A 79 -6.23 21.85 3.72
C LYS A 79 -5.86 21.87 5.21
N ILE A 80 -4.74 22.53 5.52
CA ILE A 80 -4.31 22.72 6.89
C ILE A 80 -5.38 23.56 7.60
N ASP A 81 -5.97 22.99 8.63
CA ASP A 81 -6.90 23.68 9.50
C ASP A 81 -6.19 24.00 10.81
N LEU A 82 -5.72 25.23 10.95
CA LEU A 82 -5.01 25.69 12.15
C LEU A 82 -5.91 25.70 13.40
N SER A 83 -7.24 25.67 13.22
CA SER A 83 -8.20 25.58 14.33
C SER A 83 -8.40 24.17 14.87
N ALA A 84 -7.93 23.14 14.13
CA ALA A 84 -8.06 21.76 14.54
C ALA A 84 -7.12 21.41 15.71
N THR A 85 -7.56 20.50 16.58
CA THR A 85 -6.84 20.09 17.79
C THR A 85 -5.67 19.13 17.54
N THR A 86 -5.42 18.71 16.29
CA THR A 86 -4.39 17.72 15.98
C THR A 86 -2.97 18.27 16.19
N LYS A 87 -2.01 17.40 16.49
CA LYS A 87 -0.61 17.80 16.64
C LYS A 87 -0.05 18.48 15.38
N ALA A 88 -0.40 17.96 14.20
CA ALA A 88 0.05 18.51 12.92
C ALA A 88 -0.57 19.89 12.63
N SER A 89 -1.85 20.09 12.91
CA SER A 89 -2.51 21.38 12.70
C SER A 89 -1.94 22.49 13.58
N LYS A 90 -1.59 22.19 14.84
CA LYS A 90 -0.90 23.13 15.72
C LYS A 90 0.46 23.59 15.17
N LEU A 91 1.10 22.73 14.39
CA LEU A 91 2.39 23.01 13.74
C LEU A 91 2.22 23.55 12.31
N GLY A 92 0.98 23.76 11.83
CA GLY A 92 0.70 24.16 10.46
C GLY A 92 1.14 23.12 9.42
N LEU A 93 1.30 21.86 9.81
CA LEU A 93 1.83 20.80 8.95
C LEU A 93 0.71 19.97 8.32
N GLN A 94 0.85 19.71 7.03
CA GLN A 94 -0.05 18.82 6.29
C GLN A 94 0.42 17.36 6.36
N VAL A 95 -0.45 16.46 6.81
CA VAL A 95 -0.20 15.02 6.84
C VAL A 95 -0.92 14.33 5.69
N TRP A 96 -0.18 13.50 4.96
CA TRP A 96 -0.66 12.81 3.77
C TRP A 96 -1.12 11.40 4.12
N ILE A 97 -2.37 11.06 3.76
CA ILE A 97 -2.97 9.77 4.12
C ILE A 97 -2.72 8.74 3.03
N VAL A 98 -2.08 7.64 3.41
CA VAL A 98 -1.72 6.53 2.53
C VAL A 98 -2.78 5.44 2.58
N GLY A 99 -3.31 5.03 1.43
CA GLY A 99 -4.15 3.84 1.29
C GLY A 99 -3.31 2.57 1.29
N VAL A 100 -2.99 2.06 2.48
CA VAL A 100 -2.07 0.93 2.69
C VAL A 100 -2.53 -0.34 1.97
N GLU A 101 -3.79 -0.73 2.12
CA GLU A 101 -4.30 -1.98 1.54
C GLU A 101 -4.25 -1.96 0.00
N LYS A 102 -4.74 -0.87 -0.62
CA LYS A 102 -4.75 -0.73 -2.09
C LYS A 102 -3.34 -0.57 -2.66
N GLY A 103 -2.43 0.04 -1.92
CA GLY A 103 -1.04 0.19 -2.36
C GLY A 103 -0.30 -1.14 -2.32
N LYS A 104 -0.44 -1.91 -1.24
CA LYS A 104 0.10 -3.28 -1.14
C LYS A 104 -0.53 -4.23 -2.16
N ASP A 105 -1.82 -4.09 -2.47
CA ASP A 105 -2.46 -4.82 -3.57
C ASP A 105 -1.75 -4.55 -4.90
N LEU A 106 -1.48 -3.28 -5.22
CA LEU A 106 -0.81 -2.91 -6.45
C LEU A 106 0.62 -3.45 -6.51
N VAL A 107 1.39 -3.32 -5.43
CA VAL A 107 2.74 -3.88 -5.34
C VAL A 107 2.70 -5.41 -5.55
N SER A 108 1.77 -6.10 -4.89
CA SER A 108 1.61 -7.55 -5.02
C SER A 108 1.23 -8.01 -6.42
N GLU A 109 0.35 -7.29 -7.14
CA GLU A 109 0.04 -7.63 -8.53
C GLU A 109 1.23 -7.38 -9.47
N ARG A 110 2.01 -6.33 -9.22
CA ARG A 110 3.20 -6.01 -10.02
C ARG A 110 4.32 -7.04 -9.87
N LEU A 111 4.47 -7.61 -8.67
CA LEU A 111 5.44 -8.68 -8.41
C LEU A 111 5.19 -9.97 -9.19
N LYS A 112 3.96 -10.18 -9.68
CA LYS A 112 3.60 -11.37 -10.48
C LYS A 112 3.96 -11.25 -11.95
N LEU A 113 4.36 -10.07 -12.43
CA LEU A 113 4.60 -9.81 -13.85
C LEU A 113 5.99 -10.33 -14.29
N THR A 114 6.05 -11.18 -15.32
CA THR A 114 7.29 -11.79 -15.88
C THR A 114 7.53 -11.39 -17.35
N GLY A 115 8.78 -11.26 -17.81
CA GLY A 115 9.14 -10.74 -19.15
C GLY A 115 9.43 -9.23 -19.24
N SER A 116 9.12 -8.60 -20.38
CA SER A 116 9.28 -7.14 -20.66
C SER A 116 7.92 -6.40 -20.75
N GLY A 117 7.84 -5.14 -20.32
CA GLY A 117 6.59 -4.36 -20.29
C GLY A 117 6.36 -3.47 -19.06
N SER A 118 5.25 -2.73 -19.06
CA SER A 118 4.93 -1.72 -18.04
C SER A 118 4.45 -2.32 -16.72
N GLY A 119 4.64 -1.56 -15.62
CA GLY A 119 4.17 -1.94 -14.30
C GLY A 119 5.03 -2.98 -13.58
N ARG A 120 6.14 -3.43 -14.17
CA ARG A 120 7.09 -4.34 -13.54
C ARG A 120 7.85 -3.64 -12.43
N MET A 121 8.33 -4.43 -11.47
CA MET A 121 9.26 -3.97 -10.46
C MET A 121 10.68 -4.37 -10.86
N HIS A 122 11.61 -3.44 -10.70
CA HIS A 122 13.03 -3.68 -10.91
C HIS A 122 13.73 -3.58 -9.56
N ALA A 123 14.58 -4.57 -9.27
CA ALA A 123 15.54 -4.49 -8.18
C ALA A 123 16.93 -4.23 -8.77
N TYR A 124 17.75 -3.48 -8.04
CA TYR A 124 19.15 -3.31 -8.42
C TYR A 124 19.94 -4.60 -8.10
N LYS A 125 21.07 -4.79 -8.79
CA LYS A 125 21.87 -6.03 -8.73
C LYS A 125 22.25 -6.40 -7.29
N ASP A 126 22.64 -5.40 -6.51
CA ASP A 126 23.19 -5.58 -5.17
C ASP A 126 22.14 -5.35 -4.07
N VAL A 127 20.87 -5.64 -4.37
CA VAL A 127 19.78 -5.47 -3.40
C VAL A 127 20.03 -6.31 -2.15
N ARG A 128 19.79 -5.71 -0.98
CA ARG A 128 20.01 -6.37 0.32
C ARG A 128 19.32 -7.74 0.35
N TYR A 129 20.02 -8.75 0.86
CA TYR A 129 19.57 -10.16 0.77
C TYR A 129 18.18 -10.42 1.39
N ASP A 130 17.79 -9.66 2.42
CA ASP A 130 16.51 -9.83 3.11
C ASP A 130 15.37 -9.05 2.43
N TYR A 131 15.65 -8.24 1.41
CA TYR A 131 14.65 -7.42 0.73
C TYR A 131 13.49 -8.26 0.16
N PRO A 132 13.73 -9.39 -0.55
CA PRO A 132 12.64 -10.24 -1.04
C PRO A 132 11.79 -10.82 0.09
N ASP A 133 12.43 -11.26 1.19
CA ASP A 133 11.72 -11.80 2.36
C ASP A 133 10.87 -10.74 3.04
N GLN A 134 11.38 -9.50 3.15
CA GLN A 134 10.62 -8.38 3.70
C GLN A 134 9.46 -7.96 2.79
N LEU A 135 9.67 -7.98 1.48
CA LEU A 135 8.66 -7.62 0.49
C LEU A 135 7.49 -8.62 0.49
N LEU A 136 7.77 -9.90 0.74
CA LEU A 136 6.79 -10.98 0.83
C LEU A 136 6.40 -11.33 2.29
N GLY A 137 6.80 -10.49 3.24
CA GLY A 137 6.61 -10.71 4.68
C GLY A 137 5.16 -10.58 5.16
N GLU A 138 4.26 -10.07 4.31
CA GLU A 138 2.83 -9.98 4.60
C GLU A 138 1.99 -10.84 3.66
N SER A 139 0.78 -11.19 4.10
CA SER A 139 -0.19 -11.88 3.26
C SER A 139 -1.58 -11.33 3.47
N LYS A 140 -2.35 -11.24 2.39
CA LYS A 140 -3.71 -10.72 2.42
C LYS A 140 -4.71 -11.79 2.85
N ILE A 141 -5.09 -11.77 4.13
CA ILE A 141 -5.93 -12.82 4.75
C ILE A 141 -7.23 -12.24 5.32
N PRO A 142 -8.32 -13.04 5.41
CA PRO A 142 -9.56 -12.60 6.06
C PRO A 142 -9.32 -12.18 7.52
N SER A 143 -9.75 -10.96 7.87
CA SER A 143 -9.61 -10.44 9.23
C SER A 143 -10.90 -10.63 10.02
N ARG A 144 -10.82 -11.33 11.16
CA ARG A 144 -11.96 -11.48 12.09
C ARG A 144 -12.47 -10.14 12.62
N LYS A 145 -11.57 -9.17 12.84
CA LYS A 145 -11.90 -7.83 13.33
C LYS A 145 -12.66 -6.98 12.32
N HIS A 146 -12.58 -7.30 11.03
CA HIS A 146 -13.19 -6.54 9.94
C HIS A 146 -14.30 -7.33 9.23
N GLY A 147 -15.03 -8.17 9.97
CA GLY A 147 -16.17 -8.93 9.44
C GLY A 147 -15.79 -9.89 8.30
N GLY A 148 -14.56 -10.44 8.31
CA GLY A 148 -14.07 -11.34 7.26
C GLY A 148 -13.51 -10.63 6.02
N LYS A 149 -13.51 -9.29 5.98
CA LYS A 149 -12.81 -8.55 4.91
C LYS A 149 -11.32 -8.92 4.92
N LYS A 150 -10.75 -9.13 3.73
CA LYS A 150 -9.33 -9.45 3.57
C LYS A 150 -8.48 -8.22 3.90
N LYS A 151 -7.48 -8.41 4.76
CA LYS A 151 -6.54 -7.39 5.20
C LYS A 151 -5.11 -7.90 5.05
N TRP A 152 -4.20 -7.04 4.61
CA TRP A 152 -2.76 -7.32 4.70
C TRP A 152 -2.35 -7.55 6.16
N THR A 153 -1.84 -8.74 6.43
CA THR A 153 -1.42 -9.16 7.76
C THR A 153 0.01 -9.66 7.71
N LYS A 154 0.83 -9.10 8.59
CA LYS A 154 2.23 -9.47 8.78
C LYS A 154 2.38 -10.90 9.27
N ARG A 155 3.31 -11.64 8.66
CA ARG A 155 3.72 -12.96 9.11
C ARG A 155 4.47 -12.83 10.45
N SER A 156 4.25 -13.77 11.36
CA SER A 156 4.93 -13.77 12.65
C SER A 156 6.45 -13.75 12.47
N GLY A 157 7.13 -12.85 13.19
CA GLY A 157 8.60 -12.71 13.16
C GLY A 157 9.18 -12.07 11.89
N ALA A 158 8.39 -11.81 10.84
CA ALA A 158 8.89 -11.19 9.63
C ALA A 158 9.29 -9.72 9.86
N ARG A 159 10.22 -9.23 9.06
CA ARG A 159 10.45 -7.80 8.83
C ARG A 159 9.66 -7.41 7.57
N VAL A 160 9.11 -6.21 7.51
CA VAL A 160 8.20 -5.77 6.40
C VAL A 160 8.47 -4.34 5.95
N GLU A 161 9.57 -3.77 6.44
CA GLU A 161 9.97 -2.39 6.19
C GLU A 161 10.14 -2.16 4.68
N ALA A 162 10.66 -3.14 3.92
CA ALA A 162 10.74 -3.06 2.45
C ALA A 162 9.37 -2.92 1.76
N LEU A 163 8.38 -3.72 2.14
CA LEU A 163 7.02 -3.64 1.56
C LEU A 163 6.35 -2.30 1.87
N ASP A 164 6.54 -1.79 3.09
CA ASP A 164 6.01 -0.49 3.48
C ASP A 164 6.69 0.64 2.69
N CYS A 165 8.01 0.59 2.51
CA CYS A 165 8.75 1.54 1.67
C CYS A 165 8.29 1.53 0.21
N GLU A 166 8.08 0.36 -0.41
CA GLU A 166 7.56 0.26 -1.78
C GLU A 166 6.16 0.88 -1.91
N ASN A 167 5.29 0.62 -0.92
CA ASN A 167 3.98 1.24 -0.87
C ASN A 167 4.07 2.77 -0.73
N TYR A 168 4.99 3.28 0.08
CA TYR A 168 5.22 4.72 0.26
C TYR A 168 5.81 5.39 -0.97
N ALA A 169 6.74 4.72 -1.67
CA ALA A 169 7.26 5.17 -2.96
C ALA A 169 6.12 5.27 -4.00
N MET A 170 5.25 4.27 -4.06
CA MET A 170 4.06 4.29 -4.93
C MET A 170 3.07 5.40 -4.56
N HIS A 171 2.88 5.68 -3.27
CA HIS A 171 2.09 6.82 -2.81
C HIS A 171 2.74 8.16 -3.23
N GLY A 172 4.05 8.29 -3.09
CA GLY A 172 4.81 9.48 -3.51
C GLY A 172 4.68 9.75 -5.01
N ALA A 173 4.91 8.72 -5.83
CA ALA A 173 4.77 8.83 -7.29
C ALA A 173 3.33 9.22 -7.73
N ARG A 174 2.31 8.76 -7.01
CA ARG A 174 0.91 9.15 -7.25
C ARG A 174 0.59 10.55 -6.74
N THR A 175 1.24 10.98 -5.65
CA THR A 175 1.15 12.34 -5.12
C THR A 175 1.70 13.35 -6.12
N GLU A 176 2.85 13.05 -6.72
CA GLU A 176 3.47 13.83 -7.80
C GLU A 176 2.78 13.66 -9.16
N ARG A 177 1.76 12.79 -9.23
CA ARG A 177 0.95 12.49 -10.42
C ARG A 177 1.77 12.03 -11.63
N ILE A 178 2.91 11.38 -11.39
CA ILE A 178 3.83 10.90 -12.44
C ILE A 178 3.13 9.97 -13.42
N HIS A 179 2.21 9.14 -12.93
CA HIS A 179 1.36 8.24 -13.72
C HIS A 179 0.38 8.94 -14.69
N LEU A 180 0.23 10.26 -14.60
CA LEU A 180 -0.62 11.07 -15.49
C LEU A 180 0.19 11.95 -16.45
N TRP A 181 1.52 11.86 -16.42
CA TRP A 181 2.36 12.65 -17.30
C TRP A 181 2.21 12.17 -18.75
N SER A 182 2.01 13.11 -19.66
CA SER A 182 2.03 12.83 -21.09
C SER A 182 3.46 12.62 -21.58
N PRO A 183 3.67 11.98 -22.75
CA PRO A 183 5.00 11.84 -23.34
C PRO A 183 5.74 13.18 -23.46
N GLU A 184 5.05 14.24 -23.87
CA GLU A 184 5.67 15.58 -24.03
C GLU A 184 6.16 16.14 -22.70
N ARG A 185 5.45 15.87 -21.61
CA ARG A 185 5.89 16.28 -20.26
C ARG A 185 7.12 15.48 -19.82
N TRP A 186 7.22 14.21 -20.21
CA TRP A 186 8.43 13.41 -19.96
C TRP A 186 9.62 13.96 -20.72
N ASP A 187 9.45 14.32 -21.99
CA ASP A 187 10.50 14.90 -22.81
C ASP A 187 10.99 16.24 -22.23
N GLN A 188 10.06 17.08 -21.77
CA GLN A 188 10.40 18.34 -21.09
C GLN A 188 11.18 18.10 -19.79
N PHE A 189 10.78 17.10 -19.01
CA PHE A 189 11.50 16.74 -17.79
C PHE A 189 12.90 16.21 -18.09
N GLU A 190 13.05 15.35 -19.11
CA GLU A 190 14.36 14.86 -19.56
C GLU A 190 15.25 16.01 -20.06
N ALA A 191 14.71 16.93 -20.86
CA ALA A 191 15.44 18.11 -21.32
C ALA A 191 15.93 18.99 -20.16
N GLY A 192 15.11 19.15 -19.12
CA GLY A 192 15.49 19.84 -17.89
C GLY A 192 16.63 19.15 -17.14
N LEU A 193 16.69 17.81 -17.14
CA LEU A 193 17.81 17.07 -16.56
C LEU A 193 19.10 17.18 -17.38
N MET A 194 19.00 17.39 -18.70
CA MET A 194 20.16 17.57 -19.59
C MET A 194 20.72 18.99 -19.52
N GLN A 195 19.89 19.98 -19.25
CA GLN A 195 20.31 21.37 -19.09
C GLN A 195 20.78 21.57 -17.65
N THR A 196 22.08 21.33 -17.39
CA THR A 196 22.71 21.79 -16.15
C THR A 196 22.60 23.32 -16.10
N ASP A 197 21.82 23.83 -15.15
CA ASP A 197 21.68 25.27 -14.96
C ASP A 197 22.97 25.81 -14.32
N LEU A 198 23.86 26.32 -15.19
CA LEU A 198 25.16 26.85 -14.83
C LEU A 198 25.08 28.05 -13.86
N LEU A 199 23.92 28.67 -13.69
CA LEU A 199 23.72 29.90 -12.92
C LEU A 199 22.83 29.73 -11.69
N SER A 200 22.13 28.60 -11.53
CA SER A 200 21.18 28.42 -10.42
C SER A 200 21.84 28.09 -9.09
N GLY A 201 23.11 27.63 -9.08
CA GLY A 201 23.75 27.13 -7.86
C GLY A 201 23.07 25.89 -7.28
N GLU A 202 22.14 25.26 -8.01
CA GLU A 202 21.39 24.06 -7.56
C GLU A 202 22.25 22.77 -7.59
N ASP A 203 23.50 22.88 -8.02
CA ASP A 203 24.51 21.81 -8.02
C ASP A 203 25.29 21.69 -6.71
N GLU A 204 24.93 22.41 -5.64
CA GLU A 204 25.61 22.34 -4.34
C GLU A 204 25.29 21.09 -3.50
N GLY A 205 24.40 20.21 -3.97
CA GLY A 205 24.11 18.95 -3.28
C GLY A 205 25.28 17.97 -3.34
N GLU A 206 25.62 17.36 -2.20
CA GLU A 206 26.66 16.32 -2.12
C GLU A 206 26.35 15.18 -3.10
N LEU A 207 27.35 14.77 -3.89
CA LEU A 207 27.23 13.62 -4.78
C LEU A 207 27.31 12.32 -3.96
N ILE A 208 26.18 11.64 -3.81
CA ILE A 208 26.06 10.40 -3.06
C ILE A 208 26.33 9.23 -3.99
N THR A 209 27.49 8.60 -3.83
CA THR A 209 27.85 7.35 -4.51
C THR A 209 27.51 6.12 -3.66
N GLU A 210 27.50 6.28 -2.34
CA GLU A 210 27.25 5.21 -1.39
C GLU A 210 26.29 5.68 -0.28
N ILE A 211 25.21 4.94 -0.13
CA ILE A 211 24.36 4.99 1.06
C ILE A 211 24.82 3.81 1.91
N HIS A 212 25.33 4.06 3.13
CA HIS A 212 25.78 3.00 4.03
C HIS A 212 24.62 2.04 4.36
N CYS A 213 24.49 0.96 3.58
CA CYS A 213 23.76 -0.22 3.98
C CYS A 213 24.77 -1.16 4.63
N GLU A 214 24.89 -1.16 5.95
CA GLU A 214 25.83 -2.01 6.73
C GLU A 214 25.61 -3.53 6.55
N ARG A 215 24.90 -3.98 5.51
CA ARG A 215 24.52 -5.38 5.32
C ARG A 215 24.46 -5.82 3.86
N THR A 216 25.40 -5.38 3.04
CA THR A 216 25.69 -6.04 1.76
C THR A 216 26.60 -7.23 2.04
N VAL A 217 26.04 -8.44 1.98
CA VAL A 217 26.85 -9.66 1.81
C VAL A 217 27.20 -9.74 0.33
N GLU A 218 28.45 -10.06 0.00
CA GLU A 218 28.87 -10.25 -1.38
C GLU A 218 27.95 -11.28 -2.04
N ALA A 219 27.21 -10.83 -3.06
CA ALA A 219 26.32 -11.71 -3.79
C ALA A 219 27.17 -12.58 -4.72
N GLU A 220 27.27 -13.86 -4.40
CA GLU A 220 27.74 -14.88 -5.35
C GLU A 220 26.97 -14.72 -6.68
N PRO A 221 27.63 -14.80 -7.84
CA PRO A 221 26.97 -14.63 -9.12
C PRO A 221 25.84 -15.64 -9.27
N ILE A 222 24.60 -15.14 -9.36
CA ILE A 222 23.45 -15.96 -9.69
C ILE A 222 23.49 -16.17 -11.21
N ASP A 223 23.77 -17.40 -11.63
CA ASP A 223 23.53 -17.81 -13.00
C ASP A 223 22.04 -17.70 -13.28
N ILE A 224 21.65 -16.71 -14.08
CA ILE A 224 20.31 -16.63 -14.64
C ILE A 224 20.19 -17.82 -15.59
N VAL A 225 19.64 -18.93 -15.09
CA VAL A 225 19.15 -19.99 -15.96
C VAL A 225 17.98 -19.39 -16.72
N VAL A 226 18.28 -18.91 -17.93
CA VAL A 226 17.27 -18.64 -18.95
C VAL A 226 16.64 -19.99 -19.25
N GLY A 227 15.59 -20.34 -18.49
CA GLY A 227 14.80 -21.52 -18.76
C GLY A 227 14.35 -21.45 -20.21
N ASP A 228 14.61 -22.53 -20.94
CA ASP A 228 14.38 -22.66 -22.37
C ASP A 228 13.07 -21.98 -22.78
N VAL A 229 13.20 -21.08 -23.74
CA VAL A 229 12.07 -20.46 -24.44
C VAL A 229 11.21 -21.61 -24.94
N ALA A 230 10.10 -21.88 -24.27
CA ALA A 230 9.13 -22.84 -24.74
C ALA A 230 8.71 -22.39 -26.14
N GLU A 231 9.11 -23.21 -27.11
CA GLU A 231 8.86 -23.09 -28.52
C GLU A 231 7.40 -22.70 -28.76
N THR A 232 7.18 -21.65 -29.55
CA THR A 232 5.87 -21.18 -29.98
C THR A 232 5.11 -22.33 -30.63
N VAL A 233 4.17 -22.92 -29.90
CA VAL A 233 3.22 -23.89 -30.47
C VAL A 233 2.20 -23.10 -31.29
N GLU A 234 2.26 -23.25 -32.61
CA GLU A 234 1.24 -22.76 -33.53
C GLU A 234 -0.17 -23.24 -33.12
N PRO A 235 -1.21 -22.39 -33.24
CA PRO A 235 -2.56 -22.76 -32.84
C PRO A 235 -3.14 -23.82 -33.78
N LYS A 236 -3.34 -25.03 -33.25
CA LYS A 236 -4.00 -26.13 -33.94
C LYS A 236 -5.49 -25.80 -34.14
N GLN A 237 -5.94 -25.79 -35.40
CA GLN A 237 -7.35 -25.57 -35.75
C GLN A 237 -8.29 -26.58 -35.06
N PRO A 238 -9.52 -26.20 -34.66
CA PRO A 238 -10.45 -27.10 -33.99
C PRO A 238 -10.99 -28.15 -34.95
N GLN A 239 -10.79 -29.44 -34.65
CA GLN A 239 -11.50 -30.54 -35.30
C GLN A 239 -12.84 -30.80 -34.60
N PRO A 240 -13.92 -31.12 -35.34
CA PRO A 240 -15.23 -31.41 -34.77
C PRO A 240 -15.25 -32.72 -33.96
N PRO A 241 -16.10 -32.83 -32.93
CA PRO A 241 -16.05 -33.92 -31.97
C PRO A 241 -16.50 -35.26 -32.56
N GLN A 242 -15.69 -36.31 -32.37
CA GLN A 242 -16.08 -37.69 -32.60
C GLN A 242 -16.76 -38.29 -31.33
N PRO A 243 -17.75 -39.18 -31.49
CA PRO A 243 -18.56 -39.69 -30.38
C PRO A 243 -17.79 -40.69 -29.51
N GLN A 244 -17.88 -40.52 -28.19
CA GLN A 244 -17.26 -41.43 -27.20
C GLN A 244 -18.10 -42.70 -26.96
N PRO A 245 -17.47 -43.86 -26.73
CA PRO A 245 -18.16 -45.08 -26.33
C PRO A 245 -18.70 -44.99 -24.90
N SER A 246 -19.86 -45.60 -24.67
CA SER A 246 -20.60 -45.57 -23.41
C SER A 246 -19.85 -46.29 -22.27
N LYS A 247 -19.74 -45.61 -21.11
CA LYS A 247 -19.22 -46.20 -19.87
C LYS A 247 -20.30 -47.09 -19.20
N PRO A 248 -19.92 -48.20 -18.52
CA PRO A 248 -20.88 -49.06 -17.83
C PRO A 248 -21.51 -48.37 -16.61
N LYS A 249 -22.80 -48.65 -16.38
CA LYS A 249 -23.60 -48.09 -15.29
C LYS A 249 -23.02 -48.44 -13.90
N PRO A 250 -22.95 -47.48 -12.95
CA PRO A 250 -22.63 -47.78 -11.56
C PRO A 250 -23.80 -48.49 -10.86
N LYS A 251 -23.47 -49.47 -10.00
CA LYS A 251 -24.43 -50.25 -9.20
C LYS A 251 -25.16 -49.35 -8.20
N THR A 252 -26.49 -49.40 -8.20
CA THR A 252 -27.37 -48.70 -7.26
C THR A 252 -27.09 -49.13 -5.82
N ARG A 253 -26.63 -48.18 -4.98
CA ARG A 253 -26.53 -48.38 -3.54
C ARG A 253 -27.86 -47.99 -2.91
N THR A 254 -28.64 -48.97 -2.45
CA THR A 254 -29.92 -48.77 -1.78
C THR A 254 -29.71 -48.06 -0.45
N PHE A 255 -30.17 -46.81 -0.33
CA PHE A 255 -30.25 -46.11 0.95
C PHE A 255 -31.51 -46.57 1.70
N LYS A 256 -31.34 -47.18 2.87
CA LYS A 256 -32.44 -47.38 3.82
C LYS A 256 -32.71 -46.02 4.50
N PRO A 257 -33.96 -45.54 4.57
CA PRO A 257 -34.28 -44.34 5.34
C PRO A 257 -34.08 -44.61 6.83
N GLN A 258 -33.24 -43.81 7.48
CA GLN A 258 -33.15 -43.78 8.94
C GLN A 258 -34.38 -43.05 9.49
N THR A 259 -35.21 -43.78 10.21
CA THR A 259 -36.26 -43.25 11.07
C THR A 259 -35.64 -42.45 12.21
N SER A 260 -35.73 -41.12 12.13
CA SER A 260 -35.47 -40.23 13.26
C SER A 260 -36.65 -40.29 14.22
N THR A 261 -36.52 -41.04 15.32
CA THR A 261 -37.41 -40.94 16.48
C THR A 261 -37.18 -39.59 17.17
N ARG A 262 -38.02 -38.62 16.82
CA ARG A 262 -38.14 -37.33 17.51
C ARG A 262 -38.88 -37.59 18.83
N ASN A 263 -38.14 -37.68 19.94
CA ASN A 263 -38.76 -37.61 21.27
C ASN A 263 -39.28 -36.18 21.50
N GLN A 264 -40.58 -36.04 21.29
CA GLN A 264 -41.39 -34.87 21.60
C GLN A 264 -41.59 -34.88 23.12
N THR A 265 -40.91 -33.98 23.84
CA THR A 265 -41.27 -33.64 25.21
C THR A 265 -42.03 -32.33 25.15
N ASP A 266 -43.32 -32.40 25.47
CA ASP A 266 -44.23 -31.27 25.53
C ASP A 266 -43.75 -30.27 26.59
N ARG A 267 -43.38 -29.07 26.14
CA ARG A 267 -43.37 -27.87 26.97
C ARG A 267 -44.40 -26.90 26.37
N PRO A 268 -45.37 -26.40 27.15
CA PRO A 268 -46.35 -25.45 26.65
C PRO A 268 -45.66 -24.12 26.31
N ASN A 269 -46.04 -23.53 25.18
CA ASN A 269 -45.61 -22.20 24.76
C ASN A 269 -46.10 -21.12 25.76
N PRO A 270 -45.29 -20.09 26.05
CA PRO A 270 -45.77 -18.94 26.83
C PRO A 270 -46.83 -18.14 26.04
N PRO A 271 -47.77 -17.47 26.74
CA PRO A 271 -48.85 -16.71 26.09
C PRO A 271 -48.31 -15.50 25.32
N PRO A 272 -49.03 -15.03 24.28
CA PRO A 272 -48.61 -13.89 23.48
C PRO A 272 -48.60 -12.59 24.30
N THR A 273 -47.45 -11.91 24.29
CA THR A 273 -47.27 -10.57 24.87
C THR A 273 -48.18 -9.56 24.16
N ALA A 274 -48.86 -8.74 24.96
CA ALA A 274 -49.81 -7.74 24.50
C ALA A 274 -49.23 -6.80 23.42
N ALA A 275 -50.06 -6.54 22.40
CA ALA A 275 -49.77 -5.60 21.33
C ALA A 275 -49.40 -4.21 21.91
N GLY A 276 -48.20 -3.74 21.58
CA GLY A 276 -47.81 -2.36 21.83
C GLY A 276 -48.75 -1.41 21.08
N LYS A 277 -49.19 -0.34 21.76
CA LYS A 277 -50.02 0.72 21.18
C LYS A 277 -49.36 1.26 19.90
N SER A 278 -50.18 1.51 18.88
CA SER A 278 -49.73 2.10 17.62
C SER A 278 -49.12 3.49 17.86
N VAL A 279 -48.14 3.87 17.03
CA VAL A 279 -47.52 5.21 17.03
C VAL A 279 -48.59 6.32 16.88
N ALA A 280 -49.72 6.02 16.25
CA ALA A 280 -50.87 6.92 16.15
C ALA A 280 -51.53 7.21 17.51
N ASP A 281 -51.61 6.23 18.41
CA ASP A 281 -52.21 6.38 19.73
C ASP A 281 -51.30 7.19 20.67
N GLN A 282 -49.97 7.06 20.51
CA GLN A 282 -49.00 7.82 21.30
C GLN A 282 -48.96 9.31 20.92
N LEU A 283 -49.20 9.65 19.65
CA LEU A 283 -49.28 11.04 19.17
C LEU A 283 -50.57 11.75 19.62
N ALA A 284 -51.69 11.03 19.72
CA ALA A 284 -52.96 11.56 20.21
C ALA A 284 -52.97 11.85 21.73
N GLU A 285 -52.09 11.19 22.49
CA GLU A 285 -51.92 11.41 23.94
C GLU A 285 -50.95 12.58 24.23
N LEU A 286 -49.99 12.84 23.34
CA LEU A 286 -49.10 14.00 23.42
C LEU A 286 -49.82 15.32 23.11
N GLY A 287 -50.75 15.32 22.14
CA GLY A 287 -51.55 16.50 21.78
C GLY A 287 -52.50 16.96 22.89
N ARG A 288 -53.00 16.05 23.73
CA ARG A 288 -53.87 16.37 24.88
C ARG A 288 -53.10 16.92 26.09
N ARG A 289 -51.78 16.72 26.16
CA ARG A 289 -50.93 17.20 27.26
C ARG A 289 -50.29 18.57 27.02
N MET A 290 -50.34 19.08 25.79
CA MET A 290 -49.74 20.36 25.38
C MET A 290 -50.78 21.46 25.14
N GLY A 291 -52.05 21.21 25.44
CA GLY A 291 -53.18 22.11 25.20
C GLY A 291 -54.05 22.34 26.46
N GLY A 292 -53.41 22.53 27.60
CA GLY A 292 -54.02 22.91 28.88
C GLY A 292 -53.09 23.81 29.66
#